data_AF-A0A7Y5MSZ5-F1
#
_entry.id   AF-A0A7Y5MSZ5-F1
#
_cell.length_a   1.000
_cell.length_b   1.000
_cell.length_c   1.000
_cell.angle_alpha   90.00
_cell.angle_beta   90.00
_cell.angle_gamma   90.00
#
_symmetry.space_group_name_H-M   'P 1'
#
loop_
_entity.id
_entity.type
_entity.pdbx_description
1 polymer ?
#
loop_
_entity_poly.entity_id
_entity_poly.type
_entity_poly.pdbx_seq_one_letter_code
_entity_poly.pdbx_strand_id
1 'polypeptide(L)'
;EELVVELGDTTVRLEPIVVSSLPIESYLWTPDTYLSSDTVQSPFIRPLSSGDYNLLVTDINGCTGTADIFVELDANRNVFIPNIFSPNGDGPNDEFRIFACTGVTSINSAQVFDRWGGIVYQAKDLAPVCEGGLRLWDGRKNGRLLNPGVYVYLIEITFLDGVKLLYRGDVTLIR
;
A
#
# COMPACT_ATOMS: atom_id res chain seq x y z
N GLU A 1 -24.44 5.04 -4.09
CA GLU A 1 -23.39 5.95 -3.58
C GLU A 1 -22.03 5.45 -4.03
N GLU A 2 -20.97 6.25 -3.94
CA GLU A 2 -19.60 5.85 -4.28
C GLU A 2 -18.69 6.06 -3.08
N LEU A 3 -17.86 5.05 -2.79
CA LEU A 3 -16.86 5.07 -1.73
C LEU A 3 -15.51 4.70 -2.34
N VAL A 4 -14.54 5.62 -2.26
CA VAL A 4 -13.17 5.37 -2.71
C VAL A 4 -12.34 4.83 -1.56
N VAL A 5 -11.62 3.73 -1.78
CA VAL A 5 -10.77 3.07 -0.78
C VAL A 5 -9.36 2.89 -1.34
N GLU A 6 -8.35 3.39 -0.63
CA GLU A 6 -6.95 3.18 -1.01
C GLU A 6 -6.53 1.71 -0.86
N LEU A 7 -5.71 1.22 -1.80
CA LEU A 7 -5.14 -0.12 -1.72
C LEU A 7 -4.35 -0.32 -0.43
N GLY A 8 -4.80 -1.27 0.39
CA GLY A 8 -4.16 -1.61 1.66
C GLY A 8 -4.62 -0.76 2.85
N ASP A 9 -5.60 0.14 2.66
CA ASP A 9 -6.33 0.70 3.79
C ASP A 9 -7.14 -0.40 4.49
N THR A 10 -7.08 -0.39 5.81
CA THR A 10 -7.72 -1.39 6.68
C THR A 10 -8.76 -0.79 7.61
N THR A 11 -8.96 0.53 7.53
CA THR A 11 -9.76 1.32 8.47
C THR A 11 -11.16 1.64 7.96
N VAL A 12 -11.41 1.48 6.66
CA VAL A 12 -12.69 1.81 6.03
C VAL A 12 -13.79 0.83 6.45
N ARG A 13 -14.94 1.40 6.81
CA ARG A 13 -16.16 0.68 7.18
C ARG A 13 -17.32 1.08 6.27
N LEU A 14 -18.19 0.12 5.96
CA LEU A 14 -19.48 0.42 5.35
C LEU A 14 -20.45 0.81 6.46
N GLU A 15 -21.02 2.01 6.40
CA GLU A 15 -21.88 2.55 7.46
C GLU A 15 -23.28 2.91 6.91
N PRO A 16 -24.11 1.89 6.60
CA PRO A 16 -25.45 2.13 6.07
C PRO A 16 -26.38 2.71 7.14
N ILE A 17 -27.23 3.64 6.72
CA ILE A 17 -28.33 4.15 7.55
C ILE A 17 -29.53 3.23 7.38
N VAL A 18 -29.86 2.48 8.44
CA VAL A 18 -31.00 1.55 8.46
C VAL A 18 -32.12 2.17 9.30
N VAL A 19 -33.29 2.37 8.68
CA VAL A 19 -34.47 2.90 9.35
C VAL A 19 -35.56 1.83 9.34
N SER A 20 -35.91 1.32 10.52
CA SER A 20 -37.02 0.40 10.72
C SER A 20 -37.78 0.73 11.99
N SER A 21 -39.10 0.56 11.97
CA SER A 21 -39.94 0.64 13.17
C SER A 21 -39.93 -0.64 14.00
N LEU A 22 -39.29 -1.71 13.49
CA LEU A 22 -39.20 -3.01 14.13
C LEU A 22 -37.72 -3.40 14.35
N PRO A 23 -37.43 -4.31 15.30
CA PRO A 23 -36.09 -4.86 15.45
C PRO A 23 -35.61 -5.55 14.17
N ILE A 24 -34.35 -5.30 13.82
CA ILE A 24 -33.68 -6.00 12.71
C ILE A 24 -33.31 -7.42 13.16
N GLU A 25 -33.66 -8.41 12.36
CA GLU A 25 -33.35 -9.81 12.58
C GLU A 25 -31.99 -10.17 11.96
N SER A 26 -31.71 -9.73 10.73
CA SER A 26 -30.49 -10.09 10.02
C SER A 26 -30.01 -9.05 9.01
N TYR A 27 -28.70 -9.05 8.77
CA TYR A 27 -28.03 -8.36 7.67
C TYR A 27 -27.40 -9.39 6.74
N LEU A 28 -27.35 -9.10 5.45
CA LEU A 28 -26.63 -9.89 4.46
C LEU A 28 -26.04 -9.00 3.38
N TRP A 29 -24.71 -8.95 3.30
CA TRP A 29 -23.98 -8.28 2.23
C TRP A 29 -23.68 -9.26 1.08
N THR A 30 -23.74 -8.77 -0.15
CA THR A 30 -23.37 -9.54 -1.34
C THR A 30 -22.64 -8.64 -2.35
N PRO A 31 -21.44 -9.00 -2.82
CA PRO A 31 -20.66 -10.19 -2.42
C PRO A 31 -20.08 -10.04 -1.00
N ASP A 32 -19.63 -11.16 -0.41
CA ASP A 32 -18.90 -11.20 0.86
C ASP A 32 -17.40 -10.92 0.70
N THR A 33 -16.92 -10.90 -0.55
CA THR A 33 -15.51 -10.73 -0.88
C THR A 33 -14.96 -9.43 -0.31
N TYR A 34 -13.80 -9.50 0.33
CA TYR A 34 -13.10 -8.37 0.95
C TYR A 34 -13.79 -7.72 2.14
N LEU A 35 -14.94 -8.26 2.60
CA LEU A 35 -15.59 -7.82 3.82
C LEU A 35 -15.06 -8.59 5.03
N SER A 36 -15.04 -7.94 6.19
CA SER A 36 -14.74 -8.62 7.46
C SER A 36 -15.81 -9.62 7.87
N SER A 37 -17.05 -9.37 7.46
CA SER A 37 -18.22 -10.22 7.66
C SER A 37 -19.34 -9.73 6.74
N ASP A 38 -20.14 -10.64 6.22
CA ASP A 38 -21.32 -10.38 5.40
C ASP A 38 -22.61 -10.24 6.22
N THR A 39 -22.58 -10.56 7.51
CA THR A 39 -23.79 -10.69 8.36
C THR A 39 -23.92 -9.62 9.44
N VAL A 40 -23.04 -8.61 9.41
CA VAL A 40 -23.06 -7.46 10.31
C VAL A 40 -23.54 -6.21 9.58
N GLN A 41 -24.14 -5.27 10.32
CA GLN A 41 -24.59 -4.00 9.77
C GLN A 41 -23.45 -3.20 9.11
N SER A 42 -22.30 -3.15 9.78
CA SER A 42 -21.18 -2.28 9.40
C SER A 42 -19.84 -3.02 9.36
N PRO A 43 -19.58 -3.78 8.29
CA PRO A 43 -18.33 -4.49 8.11
C PRO A 43 -17.18 -3.54 7.74
N PHE A 44 -15.96 -3.97 8.04
CA PHE A 44 -14.76 -3.40 7.41
C PHE A 44 -14.62 -3.94 5.99
N ILE A 45 -14.08 -3.12 5.08
CA ILE A 45 -13.82 -3.50 3.70
C ILE A 45 -12.33 -3.31 3.37
N ARG A 46 -11.75 -4.27 2.64
CA ARG A 46 -10.34 -4.27 2.21
C ARG A 46 -10.23 -4.68 0.74
N PRO A 47 -10.74 -3.86 -0.20
CA PRO A 47 -10.92 -4.25 -1.58
C PRO A 47 -9.57 -4.45 -2.28
N LEU A 48 -9.50 -5.45 -3.17
CA LEU A 48 -8.39 -5.61 -4.13
C LEU A 48 -8.83 -5.34 -5.58
N SER A 49 -10.10 -5.02 -5.77
CA SER A 49 -10.71 -4.58 -7.03
C SER A 49 -11.96 -3.77 -6.71
N SER A 50 -12.31 -2.82 -7.59
CA SER A 50 -13.58 -2.08 -7.47
C SER A 50 -14.78 -3.02 -7.68
N GLY A 51 -15.92 -2.71 -7.08
CA GLY A 51 -17.14 -3.49 -7.25
C GLY A 51 -18.35 -2.96 -6.50
N ASP A 52 -19.52 -3.47 -6.89
CA ASP A 52 -20.79 -3.16 -6.24
C ASP A 52 -21.03 -4.11 -5.06
N TYR A 53 -21.50 -3.54 -3.95
CA TYR A 53 -21.94 -4.27 -2.77
C TYR A 53 -23.40 -3.94 -2.50
N ASN A 54 -24.21 -4.99 -2.33
CA ASN A 54 -25.61 -4.89 -1.95
C ASN A 54 -25.78 -5.37 -0.51
N LEU A 55 -26.51 -4.60 0.28
CA LEU A 55 -26.97 -4.99 1.61
C LEU A 55 -28.46 -5.36 1.52
N LEU A 56 -28.80 -6.56 2.01
CA LEU A 56 -30.15 -6.98 2.33
C LEU A 56 -30.32 -6.96 3.86
N VAL A 57 -31.35 -6.27 4.33
CA VAL A 57 -31.74 -6.21 5.74
C VAL A 57 -33.10 -6.86 5.91
N THR A 58 -33.27 -7.72 6.90
CA THR A 58 -34.55 -8.37 7.22
C THR A 58 -34.94 -8.05 8.67
N ASP A 59 -36.18 -7.60 8.87
CA ASP A 59 -36.74 -7.42 10.22
C ASP A 59 -37.39 -8.72 10.76
N ILE A 60 -37.78 -8.69 12.03
CA ILE A 60 -38.37 -9.86 12.73
C ILE A 60 -39.69 -10.38 12.12
N ASN A 61 -40.35 -9.60 11.25
CA ASN A 61 -41.56 -10.01 10.55
C ASN A 61 -41.27 -10.49 9.11
N GLY A 62 -39.99 -10.55 8.72
CA GLY A 62 -39.56 -10.94 7.39
C GLY A 62 -39.67 -9.83 6.35
N CYS A 63 -39.92 -8.58 6.74
CA CYS A 63 -39.87 -7.46 5.79
C CYS A 63 -38.41 -7.19 5.43
N THR A 64 -38.16 -6.96 4.15
CA THR A 64 -36.81 -6.76 3.63
C THR A 64 -36.62 -5.33 3.11
N GLY A 65 -35.40 -4.81 3.29
CA GLY A 65 -34.92 -3.57 2.68
C GLY A 65 -33.57 -3.81 2.04
N THR A 66 -33.27 -3.08 0.97
CA THR A 66 -32.01 -3.21 0.24
C THR A 66 -31.32 -1.86 0.06
N ALA A 67 -29.99 -1.87 0.07
CA ALA A 67 -29.15 -0.73 -0.29
C ALA A 67 -27.96 -1.19 -1.15
N ASP A 68 -27.46 -0.32 -2.02
CA ASP A 68 -26.30 -0.56 -2.86
C ASP A 68 -25.24 0.53 -2.68
N ILE A 69 -23.98 0.12 -2.75
CA ILE A 69 -22.83 1.01 -2.74
C ILE A 69 -21.78 0.50 -3.73
N PHE A 70 -21.27 1.43 -4.55
CA PHE A 70 -20.11 1.14 -5.38
C PHE A 70 -18.84 1.47 -4.60
N VAL A 71 -17.95 0.50 -4.48
CA VAL A 71 -16.66 0.66 -3.84
C VAL A 71 -15.62 0.76 -4.94
N GLU A 72 -15.03 1.94 -5.08
CA GLU A 72 -13.93 2.20 -6.00
C GLU A 72 -12.60 1.92 -5.29
N LEU A 73 -11.77 1.06 -5.86
CA LEU A 73 -10.38 0.90 -5.43
C LEU A 73 -9.53 2.03 -6.01
N ASP A 74 -8.99 2.90 -5.16
CA ASP A 74 -7.89 3.76 -5.55
C ASP A 74 -6.60 2.94 -5.62
N ALA A 75 -6.19 2.62 -6.84
CA ALA A 75 -4.96 1.90 -7.15
C ALA A 75 -3.70 2.80 -7.18
N ASN A 76 -3.78 4.02 -6.63
CA ASN A 76 -2.61 4.86 -6.39
C ASN A 76 -1.63 4.14 -5.46
N ARG A 77 -0.45 3.83 -6.01
CA ARG A 77 0.61 3.12 -5.30
C ARG A 77 1.53 4.15 -4.66
N ASN A 78 1.28 4.43 -3.39
CA ASN A 78 2.00 5.40 -2.58
C ASN A 78 3.42 4.91 -2.23
N VAL A 79 4.29 4.89 -3.25
CA VAL A 79 5.72 4.58 -3.13
C VAL A 79 6.52 5.86 -3.34
N PHE A 80 7.23 6.29 -2.29
CA PHE A 80 8.13 7.43 -2.36
C PHE A 80 9.60 6.95 -2.33
N ILE A 81 10.35 7.38 -3.36
CA ILE A 81 11.78 7.10 -3.49
C ILE A 81 12.50 8.44 -3.63
N PRO A 82 13.22 8.89 -2.59
CA PRO A 82 14.02 10.12 -2.66
C PRO A 82 15.05 10.07 -3.79
N ASN A 83 15.37 11.23 -4.36
CA ASN A 83 16.37 11.37 -5.41
C ASN A 83 17.71 11.93 -4.90
N ILE A 84 17.86 12.15 -3.59
CA ILE A 84 19.09 12.68 -2.99
C ILE A 84 19.25 12.23 -1.54
N PHE A 85 20.49 12.00 -1.12
CA PHE A 85 20.85 11.75 0.27
C PHE A 85 22.29 12.23 0.56
N SER A 86 22.58 12.53 1.82
CA SER A 86 23.80 13.17 2.31
C SER A 86 24.39 12.39 3.48
N PRO A 87 25.19 11.32 3.26
CA PRO A 87 25.80 10.53 4.33
C PRO A 87 26.94 11.30 5.03
N ASN A 88 26.58 12.30 5.84
CA ASN A 88 27.48 13.21 6.57
C ASN A 88 27.47 12.97 8.10
N GLY A 89 26.56 12.15 8.61
CA GLY A 89 26.44 11.78 10.02
C GLY A 89 25.62 12.75 10.87
N ASP A 90 24.84 13.64 10.27
CA ASP A 90 23.96 14.58 10.98
C ASP A 90 22.58 13.99 11.34
N GLY A 91 22.26 12.79 10.82
CA GLY A 91 21.03 12.05 11.02
C GLY A 91 20.09 12.12 9.80
N PRO A 92 19.51 13.28 9.46
CA PRO A 92 18.63 13.43 8.31
C PRO A 92 19.28 13.04 6.98
N ASN A 93 18.61 12.19 6.21
CA ASN A 93 19.04 11.77 4.86
C ASN A 93 20.47 11.20 4.80
N ASP A 94 20.98 10.63 5.89
CA ASP A 94 22.28 9.95 5.90
C ASP A 94 22.30 8.64 5.11
N GLU A 95 21.13 8.13 4.77
CA GLU A 95 20.93 6.86 4.09
C GLU A 95 19.88 7.02 3.00
N PHE A 96 20.10 6.36 1.87
CA PHE A 96 19.10 6.15 0.85
C PHE A 96 18.05 5.16 1.38
N ARG A 97 16.90 5.70 1.75
CA ARG A 97 15.73 4.99 2.27
C ARG A 97 14.56 5.14 1.30
N ILE A 98 13.77 4.08 1.13
CA ILE A 98 12.53 4.12 0.36
C ILE A 98 11.32 3.96 1.27
N PHE A 99 10.20 4.56 0.88
CA PHE A 99 8.95 4.53 1.63
C PHE A 99 7.90 3.83 0.78
N ALA A 100 7.78 2.53 0.99
CA ALA A 100 6.87 1.65 0.28
C ALA A 100 6.24 0.72 1.31
N CYS A 101 5.01 1.04 1.75
CA CYS A 101 4.35 0.28 2.81
C CYS A 101 2.86 0.06 2.54
N THR A 102 2.05 1.12 2.50
CA THR A 102 0.60 0.98 2.23
C THR A 102 0.36 0.33 0.87
N GLY A 103 -0.43 -0.74 0.86
CA GLY A 103 -0.72 -1.51 -0.36
C GLY A 103 0.42 -2.41 -0.85
N VAL A 104 1.55 -2.49 -0.15
CA VAL A 104 2.73 -3.27 -0.57
C VAL A 104 2.74 -4.66 0.08
N THR A 105 2.89 -5.69 -0.74
CA THR A 105 3.10 -7.08 -0.30
C THR A 105 4.57 -7.36 -0.02
N SER A 106 5.46 -6.98 -0.95
CA SER A 106 6.91 -7.23 -0.83
C SER A 106 7.72 -6.33 -1.74
N ILE A 107 8.97 -6.04 -1.35
CA ILE A 107 9.99 -5.47 -2.22
C ILE A 107 10.86 -6.63 -2.70
N ASN A 108 10.60 -7.12 -3.92
CA ASN A 108 11.21 -8.32 -4.46
C ASN A 108 12.71 -8.16 -4.69
N SER A 109 13.12 -7.00 -5.20
CA SER A 109 14.53 -6.68 -5.37
C SER A 109 14.78 -5.18 -5.31
N ALA A 110 15.96 -4.81 -4.81
CA ALA A 110 16.46 -3.45 -4.84
C ALA A 110 17.93 -3.48 -5.25
N GLN A 111 18.28 -2.73 -6.28
CA GLN A 111 19.65 -2.60 -6.79
C GLN A 111 19.98 -1.14 -6.97
N VAL A 112 21.22 -0.77 -6.63
CA VAL A 112 21.79 0.55 -6.93
C VAL A 112 23.07 0.34 -7.71
N PHE A 113 23.26 1.14 -8.76
CA PHE A 113 24.35 1.06 -9.71
C PHE A 113 25.12 2.38 -9.76
N ASP A 114 26.43 2.30 -9.97
CA ASP A 114 27.21 3.46 -10.40
C ASP A 114 26.93 3.84 -11.86
N ARG A 115 27.50 4.96 -12.32
CA ARG A 115 27.33 5.48 -13.69
C ARG A 115 27.82 4.54 -14.79
N TRP A 116 28.63 3.54 -14.45
CA TRP A 116 29.19 2.57 -15.38
C TRP A 116 28.45 1.24 -15.37
N GLY A 117 27.31 1.16 -14.65
CA GLY A 117 26.52 -0.06 -14.52
C GLY A 117 27.05 -1.05 -13.48
N GLY A 118 28.05 -0.66 -12.69
CA GLY A 118 28.57 -1.47 -11.59
C GLY A 118 27.60 -1.46 -10.41
N ILE A 119 27.17 -2.64 -9.93
CA ILE A 119 26.33 -2.75 -8.74
C ILE A 119 27.10 -2.23 -7.52
N VAL A 120 26.53 -1.28 -6.79
CA VAL A 120 27.06 -0.76 -5.52
C VAL A 120 26.27 -1.24 -4.31
N TYR A 121 24.99 -1.56 -4.51
CA TYR A 121 24.11 -2.17 -3.50
C TYR A 121 23.15 -3.14 -4.18
N GLN A 122 22.84 -4.25 -3.49
CA GLN A 122 21.79 -5.17 -3.90
C GLN A 122 21.17 -5.86 -2.69
N ALA A 123 19.85 -6.01 -2.72
CA ALA A 123 19.09 -6.84 -1.80
C ALA A 123 17.87 -7.44 -2.50
N LYS A 124 17.29 -8.48 -1.89
CA LYS A 124 16.10 -9.21 -2.36
C LYS A 124 15.21 -9.54 -1.18
N ASP A 125 13.95 -9.83 -1.48
CA ASP A 125 12.96 -10.36 -0.54
C ASP A 125 12.85 -9.50 0.73
N LEU A 126 12.78 -8.17 0.53
CA LEU A 126 12.69 -7.20 1.61
C LEU A 126 11.23 -6.97 2.00
N ALA A 127 10.99 -6.89 3.31
CA ALA A 127 9.68 -6.54 3.86
C ALA A 127 9.42 -5.03 3.74
N PRO A 128 8.16 -4.60 3.52
CA PRO A 128 7.78 -3.20 3.59
C PRO A 128 8.02 -2.63 5.01
N VAL A 129 8.51 -1.40 5.07
CA VAL A 129 8.72 -0.68 6.33
C VAL A 129 8.04 0.68 6.23
N CYS A 130 7.02 0.89 7.07
CA CYS A 130 6.27 2.14 7.15
C CYS A 130 7.08 3.22 7.86
N GLU A 131 7.37 3.00 9.15
CA GLU A 131 8.00 4.00 9.99
C GLU A 131 9.50 4.11 9.70
N GLY A 132 9.97 5.33 9.40
CA GLY A 132 11.37 5.60 9.09
C GLY A 132 11.87 5.09 7.74
N GLY A 133 11.04 4.37 6.97
CA GLY A 133 11.37 3.85 5.65
C GLY A 133 12.39 2.70 5.65
N LEU A 134 12.41 1.95 4.55
CA LEU A 134 13.32 0.85 4.33
C LEU A 134 14.70 1.38 3.92
N ARG A 135 15.72 1.17 4.76
CA ARG A 135 17.11 1.47 4.43
C ARG A 135 17.61 0.56 3.32
N LEU A 136 18.03 1.16 2.21
CA LEU A 136 18.70 0.46 1.13
C LEU A 136 20.22 0.69 1.22
N TRP A 137 20.69 1.92 1.08
CA TRP A 137 22.11 2.17 0.85
C TRP A 137 22.63 3.37 1.64
N ASP A 138 23.89 3.30 2.11
CA ASP A 138 24.52 4.30 2.97
C ASP A 138 25.67 5.06 2.29
N GLY A 139 25.77 4.96 0.96
CA GLY A 139 26.84 5.60 0.20
C GLY A 139 28.18 4.83 0.19
N ARG A 140 28.22 3.59 0.71
CA ARG A 140 29.43 2.76 0.74
C ARG A 140 29.31 1.52 -0.16
N LYS A 141 30.45 1.03 -0.63
CA LYS A 141 30.59 -0.30 -1.25
C LYS A 141 31.76 -1.02 -0.57
N ASN A 142 31.50 -2.20 -0.01
CA ASN A 142 32.50 -2.98 0.74
C ASN A 142 33.21 -2.14 1.83
N GLY A 143 32.43 -1.34 2.57
CA GLY A 143 32.93 -0.44 3.63
C GLY A 143 33.57 0.87 3.15
N ARG A 144 33.94 0.98 1.86
CA ARG A 144 34.56 2.17 1.30
C ARG A 144 33.53 3.20 0.87
N LEU A 145 33.78 4.46 1.19
CA LEU A 145 32.97 5.59 0.74
C LEU A 145 33.05 5.70 -0.78
N LEU A 146 31.89 5.85 -1.42
CA LEU A 146 31.81 6.14 -2.84
C LEU A 146 31.81 7.66 -3.08
N ASN A 147 32.15 8.08 -4.29
CA ASN A 147 32.25 9.51 -4.63
C ASN A 147 30.85 10.15 -4.68
N PRO A 148 30.73 11.46 -4.37
CA PRO A 148 29.54 12.21 -4.69
C PRO A 148 29.23 12.10 -6.18
N GLY A 149 27.95 11.97 -6.51
CA GLY A 149 27.53 11.71 -7.87
C GLY A 149 26.15 11.10 -7.95
N VAL A 150 25.74 10.83 -9.19
CA VAL A 150 24.43 10.26 -9.51
C VAL A 150 24.59 8.75 -9.66
N TYR A 151 23.73 8.00 -8.98
CA TYR A 151 23.61 6.55 -8.99
C TYR A 151 22.23 6.18 -9.51
N VAL A 152 22.09 5.03 -10.16
CA VAL A 152 20.82 4.57 -10.72
C VAL A 152 20.25 3.48 -9.83
N TYR A 153 18.95 3.46 -9.57
CA TYR A 153 18.29 2.37 -8.87
C TYR A 153 17.30 1.62 -9.75
N LEU A 154 17.17 0.32 -9.48
CA LEU A 154 16.10 -0.55 -9.99
C LEU A 154 15.47 -1.26 -8.79
N ILE A 155 14.18 -1.04 -8.55
CA ILE A 155 13.46 -1.59 -7.41
C ILE A 155 12.16 -2.22 -7.89
N GLU A 156 12.02 -3.53 -7.70
CA GLU A 156 10.81 -4.28 -8.03
C GLU A 156 9.95 -4.46 -6.77
N ILE A 157 8.68 -4.08 -6.85
CA ILE A 157 7.72 -4.13 -5.74
C ILE A 157 6.45 -4.86 -6.20
N THR A 158 5.98 -5.80 -5.37
CA THR A 158 4.69 -6.47 -5.51
C THR A 158 3.68 -5.85 -4.54
N PHE A 159 2.48 -5.55 -5.03
CA PHE A 159 1.37 -4.94 -4.29
C PHE A 159 0.32 -5.98 -3.87
N LEU A 160 -0.62 -5.59 -3.00
CA LEU A 160 -1.66 -6.48 -2.44
C LEU A 160 -2.63 -7.02 -3.51
N ASP A 161 -2.85 -6.27 -4.58
CA ASP A 161 -3.63 -6.66 -5.76
C ASP A 161 -2.88 -7.64 -6.69
N GLY A 162 -1.65 -8.02 -6.35
CA GLY A 162 -0.78 -8.90 -7.14
C GLY A 162 -0.02 -8.19 -8.26
N VAL A 163 -0.22 -6.89 -8.47
CA VAL A 163 0.52 -6.13 -9.48
C VAL A 163 1.98 -6.00 -9.06
N LYS A 164 2.87 -6.13 -10.05
CA LYS A 164 4.31 -5.93 -9.89
C LYS A 164 4.76 -4.73 -10.69
N LEU A 165 5.45 -3.80 -10.04
CA LEU A 165 6.04 -2.63 -10.70
C LEU A 165 7.54 -2.58 -10.48
N LEU A 166 8.25 -2.17 -11.53
CA LEU A 166 9.68 -1.90 -11.50
C LEU A 166 9.90 -0.38 -11.52
N TYR A 167 10.25 0.16 -10.36
CA TYR A 167 10.66 1.55 -10.18
C TYR A 167 12.09 1.73 -10.67
N ARG A 168 12.30 2.76 -11.48
CA ARG A 168 13.59 3.10 -12.08
C ARG A 168 13.80 4.59 -11.94
N GLY A 169 14.99 4.98 -11.53
CA GLY A 169 15.34 6.38 -11.39
C GLY A 169 16.76 6.52 -10.92
N ASP A 170 17.10 7.72 -10.48
CA ASP A 170 18.40 8.03 -9.95
C ASP A 170 18.32 8.59 -8.53
N VAL A 171 19.44 8.43 -7.82
CA VAL A 171 19.67 9.00 -6.51
C VAL A 171 21.04 9.68 -6.52
N THR A 172 21.07 10.93 -6.08
CA THR A 172 22.28 11.73 -5.96
C THR A 172 22.87 11.56 -4.55
N LEU A 173 24.13 11.14 -4.48
CA LEU A 173 24.93 11.18 -3.26
C LEU A 173 25.66 12.52 -3.20
N ILE A 174 25.41 13.29 -2.15
CA ILE A 174 26.14 14.54 -1.85
C ILE A 174 26.87 14.45 -0.51
N ARG A 175 27.74 15.42 -0.22
CA ARG A 175 28.42 15.60 1.07
C ARG A 175 28.58 17.07 1.37
#